data_AF-A0A2V5NI11-F1
#
_entry.id   AF-A0A2V5NI11-F1
#
_cell.length_a   1.000
_cell.length_b   1.000
_cell.length_c   1.000
_cell.angle_alpha   90.00
_cell.angle_beta   90.00
_cell.angle_gamma   90.00
#
_symmetry.space_group_name_H-M   'P 1'
#
loop_
_entity.id
_entity.type
_entity.pdbx_description
1 polymer ?
#
loop_
_entity_poly.entity_id
_entity_poly.type
_entity_poly.pdbx_seq_one_letter_code
_entity_poly.pdbx_strand_id
1 'polypeptide(L)'
;DGGQMQLQSVDFRIVSGKLTPVGLTTELTPKVVSRSVKLTMAVTFTELIQPPPDSVSSIRTNFTAMCQAVIPNGGSLVVDGGTPKDGGENRYWLIVSPRVWNPVDKPTK
;
A
#
# COMPACT_ATOMS: atom_id res chain seq x y z
N ASP A 1 21.30 -3.45 -2.93
CA ASP A 1 20.66 -4.78 -2.85
C ASP A 1 19.21 -4.61 -2.45
N GLY A 2 18.27 -5.20 -3.20
CA GLY A 2 16.85 -4.95 -3.03
C GLY A 2 16.24 -5.84 -1.95
N GLY A 3 15.89 -5.26 -0.82
CA GLY A 3 15.16 -5.95 0.25
C GLY A 3 13.65 -5.96 -0.04
N GLN A 4 12.96 -7.02 0.37
CA GLN A 4 11.50 -7.01 0.44
C GLN A 4 11.09 -6.31 1.74
N MET A 5 10.14 -5.39 1.64
CA MET A 5 9.57 -4.67 2.76
C MET A 5 8.07 -4.94 2.80
N GLN A 6 7.56 -5.24 3.99
CA GLN A 6 6.13 -5.29 4.26
C GLN A 6 5.78 -4.17 5.24
N LEU A 7 4.77 -3.40 4.91
CA LEU A 7 4.19 -2.36 5.76
C LEU A 7 2.72 -2.70 6.00
N GLN A 8 2.33 -2.75 7.27
CA GLN A 8 0.95 -3.01 7.67
C GLN A 8 0.52 -1.92 8.65
N SER A 9 -0.63 -1.31 8.36
CA SER A 9 -1.37 -0.45 9.28
C SER A 9 -2.78 -1.03 9.35
N VAL A 10 -2.94 -2.00 10.24
CA VAL A 10 -4.14 -2.84 10.33
C VAL A 10 -4.62 -2.93 11.75
N ASP A 11 -5.93 -3.06 11.90
CA ASP A 11 -6.56 -3.58 13.09
C ASP A 11 -7.04 -5.01 12.81
N PHE A 12 -6.95 -5.90 13.79
CA PHE A 12 -7.40 -7.27 13.62
C PHE A 12 -8.85 -7.40 14.06
N ARG A 13 -9.68 -8.00 13.20
CA ARG A 13 -11.11 -8.21 13.45
C ARG A 13 -11.47 -9.67 13.26
N ILE A 14 -12.37 -10.17 14.11
CA ILE A 14 -12.96 -11.49 13.90
C ILE A 14 -14.07 -11.35 12.87
N VAL A 15 -13.93 -12.05 11.75
CA VAL A 15 -14.90 -12.08 10.66
C VAL A 15 -15.15 -13.54 10.30
N SER A 16 -16.40 -13.99 10.42
CA SER A 16 -16.77 -15.39 10.24
C SER A 16 -15.89 -16.37 11.06
N GLY A 17 -15.58 -16.00 12.31
CA GLY A 17 -14.74 -16.81 13.21
C GLY A 17 -13.23 -16.76 12.92
N LYS A 18 -12.78 -16.01 11.90
CA LYS A 18 -11.35 -15.87 11.54
C LYS A 18 -10.82 -14.48 11.91
N LEU A 19 -9.67 -14.45 12.58
CA LEU A 19 -8.92 -13.22 12.80
C LEU A 19 -8.37 -12.72 11.46
N THR A 20 -8.85 -11.56 11.01
CA THR A 20 -8.56 -11.00 9.70
C THR A 20 -8.01 -9.58 9.86
N PRO A 21 -6.88 -9.23 9.21
CA PRO A 21 -6.39 -7.86 9.23
C PRO A 21 -7.31 -6.96 8.40
N VAL A 22 -7.68 -5.81 8.97
CA VAL A 22 -8.51 -4.78 8.33
C VAL A 22 -7.73 -3.48 8.36
N GLY A 23 -7.56 -2.84 7.21
CA GLY A 23 -6.75 -1.64 7.03
C GLY A 23 -5.83 -1.73 5.83
N LEU A 24 -4.68 -1.06 5.92
CA LEU A 24 -3.68 -0.97 4.85
C LEU A 24 -2.64 -2.07 4.97
N THR A 25 -2.44 -2.82 3.89
CA THR A 25 -1.36 -3.78 3.71
C THR A 25 -0.60 -3.44 2.45
N THR A 26 0.72 -3.40 2.56
CA THR A 26 1.61 -2.97 1.47
C THR A 26 2.84 -3.87 1.45
N GLU A 27 3.13 -4.45 0.29
CA GLU A 27 4.34 -5.22 0.01
C GLU A 27 5.14 -4.49 -1.06
N LEU A 28 6.39 -4.17 -0.75
CA LEU A 28 7.27 -3.39 -1.60
C LEU A 28 8.57 -4.16 -1.83
N THR A 29 8.98 -4.26 -3.09
CA THR A 29 10.30 -4.81 -3.46
C THR A 29 11.04 -3.79 -4.32
N PRO A 30 11.72 -2.81 -3.69
CA PRO A 30 12.57 -1.86 -4.39
C PRO A 30 13.89 -2.48 -4.86
N LYS A 31 14.29 -2.15 -6.08
CA LYS A 31 15.62 -2.45 -6.63
C LYS A 31 16.20 -1.20 -7.27
N VAL A 32 17.37 -0.76 -6.79
CA VAL A 32 18.11 0.34 -7.42
C VAL A 32 18.60 -0.13 -8.80
N VAL A 33 18.29 0.63 -9.84
CA VAL A 33 18.72 0.40 -11.21
C VAL A 33 19.25 1.71 -11.80
N SER A 34 20.58 1.82 -11.94
CA SER A 34 21.25 3.07 -12.32
C SER A 34 20.86 4.23 -11.39
N ARG A 35 20.15 5.26 -11.89
CA ARG A 35 19.67 6.43 -11.14
C ARG A 35 18.17 6.38 -10.82
N SER A 36 17.58 5.20 -10.86
CA SER A 36 16.16 4.99 -10.64
C SER A 36 15.92 3.83 -9.66
N VAL A 37 14.70 3.74 -9.16
CA VAL A 37 14.23 2.63 -8.34
C VAL A 37 13.19 1.87 -9.15
N LYS A 38 13.51 0.63 -9.50
CA LYS A 38 12.52 -0.33 -9.98
C LYS A 38 11.75 -0.83 -8.75
N LEU A 39 10.49 -0.44 -8.64
CA LEU A 39 9.62 -0.82 -7.53
C LEU A 39 8.58 -1.82 -8.04
N THR A 40 8.57 -3.02 -7.45
CA THR A 40 7.40 -3.91 -7.50
C THR A 40 6.59 -3.66 -6.24
N MET A 41 5.28 -3.45 -6.37
CA MET A 41 4.41 -3.25 -5.22
C MET A 41 3.09 -3.99 -5.34
N ALA A 42 2.56 -4.42 -4.20
CA ALA A 42 1.19 -4.85 -4.00
C ALA A 42 0.62 -4.10 -2.79
N VAL A 43 -0.53 -3.45 -2.95
CA VAL A 43 -1.19 -2.67 -1.90
C VAL A 43 -2.65 -3.04 -1.86
N THR A 44 -3.16 -3.29 -0.65
CA THR A 44 -4.57 -3.52 -0.40
C THR A 44 -5.01 -2.69 0.79
N PHE A 45 -6.09 -1.94 0.63
CA PHE A 45 -6.76 -1.23 1.70
C PHE A 45 -8.18 -1.78 1.88
N THR A 46 -8.46 -2.19 3.11
CA THR A 46 -9.74 -2.77 3.50
C THR A 46 -10.36 -2.01 4.67
N GLU A 47 -11.68 -2.02 4.73
CA GLU A 47 -12.44 -1.46 5.84
C GLU A 47 -13.51 -2.44 6.31
N LEU A 48 -13.89 -2.31 7.58
CA LEU A 48 -15.04 -3.04 8.11
C LEU A 48 -16.31 -2.33 7.66
N ILE A 49 -17.22 -3.04 7.01
CA ILE A 49 -18.57 -2.53 6.77
C ILE A 49 -19.36 -2.75 8.05
N GLN A 50 -19.91 -1.68 8.62
CA GLN A 50 -20.80 -1.79 9.76
C GLN A 50 -22.10 -2.47 9.33
N PRO A 51 -22.39 -3.69 9.81
CA PRO A 51 -23.60 -4.40 9.43
C PRO A 51 -24.86 -3.72 10.01
N PRO A 52 -26.01 -3.77 9.32
CA PRO A 52 -27.32 -3.62 9.97
C PRO A 52 -27.44 -4.50 11.23
N PRO A 53 -28.31 -4.13 12.19
CA PRO A 53 -28.64 -5.02 13.31
C PRO A 53 -28.99 -6.41 12.77
N ASP A 54 -28.40 -7.46 13.36
CA ASP A 54 -28.55 -8.88 12.98
C ASP A 54 -27.75 -9.39 11.76
N SER A 55 -26.85 -8.59 11.19
CA SER A 55 -25.96 -9.08 10.13
C SER A 55 -24.50 -9.25 10.57
N VAL A 56 -23.81 -10.18 9.91
CA VAL A 56 -22.41 -10.52 10.22
C VAL A 56 -21.50 -9.41 9.69
N SER A 57 -20.53 -8.98 10.51
CA SER A 57 -19.49 -8.05 10.08
C SER A 57 -18.82 -8.56 8.81
N SER A 58 -18.68 -7.68 7.81
CA SER A 58 -18.04 -7.99 6.54
C SER A 58 -16.90 -7.01 6.27
N ILE A 59 -15.94 -7.43 5.46
CA ILE A 59 -14.78 -6.62 5.06
C ILE A 59 -14.98 -6.19 3.62
N ARG A 60 -14.85 -4.89 3.36
CA ARG A 60 -14.78 -4.33 2.03
C ARG A 60 -13.33 -4.15 1.62
N THR A 61 -13.00 -4.51 0.39
CA THR A 61 -11.76 -4.04 -0.25
C THR A 61 -12.07 -2.76 -1.00
N ASN A 62 -11.49 -1.65 -0.55
CA ASN A 62 -11.73 -0.32 -1.11
C ASN A 62 -10.69 0.05 -2.17
N PHE A 63 -9.46 -0.43 -2.00
CA PHE A 63 -8.38 -0.20 -2.95
C PHE A 63 -7.52 -1.45 -3.03
N THR A 64 -7.20 -1.86 -4.26
CA THR A 64 -6.19 -2.87 -4.51
C THR A 64 -5.40 -2.48 -5.74
N ALA A 65 -4.08 -2.52 -5.62
CA ALA A 65 -3.19 -2.22 -6.72
C ALA A 65 -1.98 -3.14 -6.68
N MET A 66 -1.62 -3.67 -7.83
CA MET A 66 -0.36 -4.40 -8.01
C MET A 66 0.30 -3.88 -9.27
N CYS A 67 1.53 -3.40 -9.17
CA CYS A 67 2.25 -2.91 -10.33
C CYS A 67 3.75 -2.99 -10.16
N GLN A 68 4.45 -2.83 -11.29
CA GLN A 68 5.88 -2.64 -11.33
C GLN A 68 6.18 -1.36 -12.11
N ALA A 69 6.98 -0.47 -11.54
CA ALA A 69 7.34 0.80 -12.15
C ALA A 69 8.84 1.09 -11.98
N VAL A 70 9.43 1.80 -12.94
CA VAL A 70 10.77 2.38 -12.80
C VAL A 70 10.59 3.86 -12.49
N ILE A 71 10.93 4.25 -11.26
CA ILE A 71 10.70 5.59 -10.74
C ILE A 71 12.07 6.29 -10.64
N PRO A 72 12.25 7.46 -11.26
CA PRO A 72 13.47 8.25 -11.10
C PRO A 72 13.78 8.51 -9.61
N ASN A 73 15.05 8.56 -9.21
CA ASN A 73 15.40 8.90 -7.82
C ASN A 73 14.87 10.30 -7.47
N GLY A 74 14.04 10.40 -6.42
CA GLY A 74 13.35 11.65 -6.05
C GLY A 74 12.05 11.90 -6.82
N GLY A 75 11.69 11.05 -7.78
CA GLY A 75 10.39 11.03 -8.44
C GLY A 75 9.29 10.38 -7.60
N SER A 76 8.08 10.38 -8.14
CA SER A 76 6.91 9.77 -7.49
C SER A 76 6.07 8.98 -8.48
N LEU A 77 5.47 7.90 -8.00
CA LEU A 77 4.43 7.14 -8.68
C LEU A 77 3.09 7.45 -8.00
N VAL A 78 2.09 7.81 -8.80
CA VAL A 78 0.70 7.97 -8.36
C VAL A 78 -0.12 6.85 -8.99
N VAL A 79 -0.86 6.12 -8.17
CA VAL A 79 -1.81 5.11 -8.61
C VAL A 79 -3.21 5.57 -8.20
N ASP A 80 -4.06 5.75 -9.22
CA ASP A 80 -5.47 6.06 -9.05
C ASP A 80 -6.27 4.77 -8.95
N GLY A 81 -7.07 4.63 -7.89
CA GLY A 81 -7.99 3.51 -7.70
C GLY A 81 -9.19 3.53 -8.65
N GLY A 82 -9.40 4.63 -9.37
CA GLY A 82 -10.47 4.79 -10.34
C GLY A 82 -11.84 4.95 -9.67
N THR A 83 -12.89 4.59 -10.42
CA THR A 83 -14.28 4.73 -9.96
C THR A 83 -14.70 3.54 -9.09
N PRO A 84 -15.23 3.77 -7.87
CA PRO A 84 -15.76 2.70 -7.03
C PRO A 84 -16.90 1.95 -7.70
N LYS A 85 -16.92 0.62 -7.56
CA LYS A 85 -17.98 -0.24 -8.10
C LYS A 85 -19.31 -0.09 -7.36
N ASP A 86 -19.26 0.28 -6.09
CA ASP A 86 -20.41 0.26 -5.18
C ASP A 86 -21.15 1.62 -5.13
N GLY A 87 -20.91 2.52 -6.08
CA GLY A 87 -21.55 3.84 -6.15
C GLY A 87 -21.11 4.83 -5.07
N GLY A 88 -20.04 4.53 -4.32
CA GLY A 88 -19.46 5.47 -3.36
C GLY A 88 -18.69 6.61 -4.04
N GLU A 89 -18.61 7.76 -3.37
CA GLU A 89 -17.84 8.93 -3.84
C GLU A 89 -16.35 8.87 -3.48
N ASN A 90 -15.94 7.90 -2.66
CA ASN A 90 -14.57 7.81 -2.16
C ASN A 90 -13.59 7.44 -3.28
N ARG A 91 -12.67 8.36 -3.58
CA ARG A 91 -11.54 8.11 -4.48
C ARG A 91 -10.31 7.78 -3.65
N TYR A 92 -9.71 6.61 -3.93
CA TYR A 92 -8.52 6.15 -3.24
C TYR A 92 -7.30 6.35 -4.13
N TRP A 93 -6.31 7.08 -3.62
CA TRP A 93 -5.03 7.29 -4.30
C TRP A 93 -3.91 6.72 -3.46
N LEU A 94 -2.93 6.13 -4.14
CA LEU A 94 -1.67 5.72 -3.54
C LEU A 94 -0.54 6.52 -4.18
N ILE A 95 0.29 7.14 -3.34
CA ILE A 95 1.47 7.89 -3.78
C ILE A 95 2.71 7.23 -3.17
N VAL A 96 3.68 6.89 -4.00
CA VAL A 96 4.96 6.30 -3.56
C VAL A 96 6.12 7.10 -4.12
N SER A 97 7.00 7.58 -3.25
CA SER A 97 8.14 8.45 -3.59
C SER A 97 9.45 7.84 -3.10
N PRO A 98 10.01 6.85 -3.83
CA PRO A 98 11.24 6.20 -3.39
C PRO A 98 12.44 7.15 -3.50
N ARG A 99 13.33 7.08 -2.51
CA ARG A 99 14.62 7.78 -2.51
C ARG A 99 15.74 6.82 -2.22
N VAL A 100 16.81 6.92 -3.01
CA VAL A 100 18.08 6.23 -2.72
C VAL A 100 18.82 7.04 -1.68
N TRP A 101 19.02 6.47 -0.50
CA TRP A 101 19.83 7.06 0.55
C TRP A 101 21.27 6.56 0.45
N ASN A 102 22.23 7.49 0.27
CA ASN A 102 23.65 7.19 0.29
C ASN A 102 24.26 7.75 1.59
N PRO A 103 24.66 6.89 2.55
CA PRO A 103 25.35 7.35 3.75
C PRO A 103 26.82 7.63 3.43
N VAL A 104 27.13 8.74 2.77
CA VAL A 104 28.52 9.18 2.50
C VAL A 104 28.86 10.52 3.17
N ASP A 105 27.93 11.14 3.90
CA ASP A 105 28.25 12.30 4.74
C ASP A 105 28.38 11.85 6.19
N LYS A 106 29.54 11.28 6.55
CA LYS A 106 29.99 11.41 7.94
C LYS A 106 30.25 12.90 8.16
N PRO A 107 29.69 13.55 9.19
CA PRO A 107 30.16 14.88 9.55
C PRO A 107 31.63 14.72 9.98
N THR A 108 32.53 15.22 9.14
CA THR A 108 33.89 15.51 9.56
C THR A 108 33.78 16.52 10.70
N LYS A 109 34.23 16.09 11.88
CA LYS A 109 34.38 16.92 13.07
C LYS A 109 35.14 18.21 12.75
#